data_AF-A0A9E5UCE2-F1
#
_entry.id   AF-A0A9E5UCE2-F1
#
_cell.length_a   1.000
_cell.length_b   1.000
_cell.length_c   1.000
_cell.angle_alpha   90.00
_cell.angle_beta   90.00
_cell.angle_gamma   90.00
#
_symmetry.space_group_name_H-M   'P 1'
#
loop_
_entity.id
_entity.type
_entity.pdbx_description
1 polymer ?
#
loop_
_entity_poly.entity_id
_entity_poly.type
_entity_poly.pdbx_seq_one_letter_code
_entity_poly.pdbx_strand_id
1 'polypeptide(L)'
;MSATSEDWDAEDTEFAYDGNGNVISMLENGQPAITGIQYDHRNLPQSMINRNGDLVTYRYDVSGQRIFKKVGSQEGEHYIMDGAQNVAVFDESGSLKYWNILANGVSGKRTAAGEKRYYIKDHLGSTRAVVNDQGTVVEAHDYYPFGLLMPGRSITIGEETKEKFTGKEWDEERSAYHLGARPLMAVFGRFSSPDRFADKYPSLSPYQYAANNPILFYDLSGDSIIITDAMANSEALANFASTEE
;
A
#
# COMPACT_ATOMS: atom_id res chain seq x y z
N MET A 1 24.72 26.85 -2.92
CA MET A 1 23.67 26.45 -3.88
C MET A 1 22.36 26.61 -3.13
N SER A 2 21.46 27.48 -3.59
CA SER A 2 20.13 27.57 -3.01
C SER A 2 19.38 26.34 -3.51
N ALA A 3 19.04 25.41 -2.63
CA ALA A 3 18.06 24.38 -2.97
C ALA A 3 16.78 25.12 -3.34
N THR A 4 16.23 24.83 -4.51
CA THR A 4 14.84 25.14 -4.80
C THR A 4 14.04 24.15 -3.98
N SER A 5 13.30 24.62 -2.97
CA SER A 5 12.36 23.77 -2.25
C SER A 5 11.39 23.19 -3.28
N GLU A 6 11.43 21.88 -3.48
CA GLU A 6 10.41 21.22 -4.27
C GLU A 6 9.30 20.82 -3.29
N ASP A 7 8.06 21.24 -3.51
CA ASP A 7 6.91 21.04 -2.58
C ASP A 7 6.62 19.54 -2.23
N TRP A 8 7.37 18.61 -2.81
CA TRP A 8 7.26 17.17 -2.60
C TRP A 8 8.37 16.59 -1.71
N ASP A 9 9.42 17.34 -1.39
CA ASP A 9 10.43 16.85 -0.44
C ASP A 9 9.90 16.93 1.01
N ALA A 10 10.36 15.99 1.82
CA ALA A 10 9.89 15.78 3.19
C ALA A 10 10.70 16.58 4.22
N GLU A 11 11.34 17.70 3.84
CA GLU A 11 12.40 18.33 4.65
C GLU A 11 11.95 18.76 6.06
N ASP A 12 10.67 19.10 6.27
CA ASP A 12 10.11 19.46 7.58
C ASP A 12 9.04 18.46 8.06
N THR A 13 9.40 17.17 8.14
CA THR A 13 8.51 16.13 8.72
C THR A 13 8.96 15.69 10.12
N GLU A 14 8.03 15.74 11.08
CA GLU A 14 8.26 15.24 12.45
C GLU A 14 7.38 14.02 12.75
N PHE A 15 7.95 13.04 13.43
CA PHE A 15 7.25 11.82 13.85
C PHE A 15 7.30 11.66 15.37
N ALA A 16 6.17 11.27 15.96
CA ALA A 16 6.15 10.72 17.31
C ALA A 16 5.84 9.23 17.27
N TYR A 17 6.31 8.50 18.28
CA TYR A 17 6.21 7.05 18.35
C TYR A 17 5.68 6.58 19.70
N ASP A 18 5.04 5.42 19.72
CA ASP A 18 4.75 4.70 20.96
C ASP A 18 5.98 3.94 21.49
N GLY A 19 5.84 3.26 22.63
CA GLY A 19 6.91 2.46 23.24
C GLY A 19 7.35 1.24 22.41
N ASN A 20 6.52 0.80 21.46
CA ASN A 20 6.85 -0.28 20.52
C ASN A 20 7.49 0.24 19.23
N GLY A 21 7.62 1.57 19.06
CA GLY A 21 8.18 2.21 17.87
C GLY A 21 7.19 2.40 16.73
N ASN A 22 5.88 2.24 16.94
CA ASN A 22 4.88 2.56 15.93
C ASN A 22 4.67 4.08 15.86
N VAL A 23 4.53 4.64 14.65
CA VAL A 23 4.21 6.06 14.47
C VAL A 23 2.84 6.36 15.06
N ILE A 24 2.74 7.31 16.01
CA ILE A 24 1.46 7.75 16.61
C ILE A 24 0.99 9.11 16.10
N SER A 25 1.91 9.93 15.58
CA SER A 25 1.59 11.17 14.88
C SER A 25 2.68 11.55 13.88
N MET A 26 2.28 12.32 12.87
CA MET A 26 3.14 12.90 11.85
C MET A 26 2.73 14.35 11.64
N LEU A 27 3.71 15.25 11.68
CA LEU A 27 3.58 16.63 11.23
C LEU A 27 4.29 16.79 9.90
N GLU A 28 3.66 17.44 8.93
CA GLU A 28 4.29 17.90 7.69
C GLU A 28 4.27 19.43 7.69
N ASN A 29 5.43 20.06 7.57
CA ASN A 29 5.59 21.52 7.59
C ASN A 29 4.95 22.16 8.84
N GLY A 30 5.14 21.50 9.99
CA GLY A 30 4.57 21.89 11.28
C GLY A 30 3.05 21.73 11.40
N GLN A 31 2.36 21.20 10.38
CA GLN A 31 0.92 20.95 10.40
C GLN A 31 0.61 19.46 10.63
N PRO A 32 -0.43 19.13 11.43
CA PRO A 32 -0.85 17.75 11.64
C PRO A 32 -1.25 17.05 10.33
N ALA A 33 -0.44 16.07 9.91
CA ALA A 33 -0.79 15.19 8.80
C ALA A 33 -1.60 13.99 9.29
N ILE A 34 -1.16 13.37 10.38
CA ILE A 34 -1.87 12.28 11.07
C ILE A 34 -1.65 12.43 12.57
N THR A 35 -2.67 12.24 13.38
CA THR A 35 -2.54 12.29 14.85
C THR A 35 -3.30 11.18 15.55
N GLY A 36 -2.86 10.86 16.76
CA GLY A 36 -3.60 9.99 17.69
C GLY A 36 -3.79 8.56 17.18
N ILE A 37 -2.84 8.00 16.42
CA ILE A 37 -2.95 6.63 15.95
C ILE A 37 -2.93 5.69 17.17
N GLN A 38 -3.99 4.90 17.32
CA GLN A 38 -4.11 3.86 18.33
C GLN A 38 -3.83 2.51 17.68
N TYR A 39 -3.03 1.68 18.34
CA TYR A 39 -2.66 0.35 17.87
C TYR A 39 -3.23 -0.73 18.78
N ASP A 40 -3.50 -1.91 18.21
CA ASP A 40 -3.78 -3.10 18.99
C ASP A 40 -2.48 -3.73 19.54
N HIS A 41 -2.61 -4.80 20.33
CA HIS A 41 -1.48 -5.54 20.89
C HIS A 41 -0.57 -6.21 19.84
N ARG A 42 -0.98 -6.24 18.57
CA ARG A 42 -0.23 -6.79 17.43
C ARG A 42 0.42 -5.68 16.60
N ASN A 43 0.39 -4.43 17.07
CA ASN A 43 0.86 -3.24 16.37
C ASN A 43 0.07 -2.94 15.06
N LEU A 44 -1.20 -3.33 14.99
CA LEU A 44 -2.10 -2.97 13.87
C LEU A 44 -2.90 -1.70 14.20
N PRO A 45 -2.95 -0.69 13.31
CA PRO A 45 -3.66 0.56 13.58
C PRO A 45 -5.17 0.36 13.69
N GLN A 46 -5.79 0.70 14.82
CA GLN A 46 -7.24 0.59 15.05
C GLN A 46 -7.99 1.90 14.78
N SER A 47 -7.39 3.04 15.09
CA SER A 47 -7.99 4.34 14.82
C SER A 47 -6.95 5.42 14.66
N MET A 48 -7.28 6.52 13.98
CA MET A 48 -6.46 7.73 13.89
C MET A 48 -7.30 8.94 13.51
N ILE A 49 -6.75 10.14 13.66
CA ILE A 49 -7.31 11.37 13.09
C ILE A 49 -6.47 11.75 11.87
N ASN A 50 -7.11 11.83 10.70
CA ASN A 50 -6.45 12.23 9.46
C ASN A 50 -6.22 13.75 9.39
N ARG A 51 -5.59 14.22 8.30
CA ARG A 51 -5.32 15.64 8.04
C ARG A 51 -6.57 16.52 8.07
N ASN A 52 -7.72 15.97 7.70
CA ASN A 52 -9.00 16.69 7.67
C ASN A 52 -9.69 16.75 9.05
N GLY A 53 -9.14 16.11 10.08
CA GLY A 53 -9.75 16.00 11.39
C GLY A 53 -10.78 14.86 11.51
N ASP A 54 -10.93 14.02 10.48
CA ASP A 54 -11.86 12.89 10.51
C ASP A 54 -11.29 11.73 11.31
N LEU A 55 -12.14 11.11 12.13
CA LEU A 55 -11.84 9.84 12.77
C LEU A 55 -11.86 8.72 11.72
N VAL A 56 -10.73 8.06 11.56
CA VAL A 56 -10.59 6.85 10.76
C VAL A 56 -10.57 5.66 11.69
N THR A 57 -11.36 4.63 11.38
CA THR A 57 -11.45 3.40 12.18
C THR A 57 -11.21 2.18 11.30
N TYR A 58 -10.43 1.24 11.82
CA TYR A 58 -10.12 -0.03 11.19
C TYR A 58 -10.51 -1.20 12.10
N ARG A 59 -10.89 -2.33 11.52
CA ARG A 59 -11.01 -3.61 12.25
C ARG A 59 -10.33 -4.71 11.47
N TYR A 60 -9.77 -5.66 12.21
CA TYR A 60 -9.02 -6.78 11.66
C TYR A 60 -9.59 -8.10 12.14
N ASP A 61 -9.40 -9.14 11.35
CA ASP A 61 -9.65 -10.52 11.78
C ASP A 61 -8.54 -11.02 12.74
N VAL A 62 -8.66 -12.29 13.13
CA VAL A 62 -7.70 -12.97 14.00
C VAL A 62 -6.31 -13.12 13.36
N SER A 63 -6.26 -13.20 12.03
CA SER A 63 -5.03 -13.31 11.24
C SER A 63 -4.34 -11.96 11.00
N GLY A 64 -4.99 -10.85 11.37
CA GLY A 64 -4.48 -9.49 11.21
C GLY A 64 -4.85 -8.84 9.87
N GLN A 65 -5.80 -9.40 9.13
CA GLN A 65 -6.27 -8.82 7.88
C GLN A 65 -7.38 -7.82 8.12
N ARG A 66 -7.35 -6.70 7.39
CA ARG A 66 -8.37 -5.66 7.51
C ARG A 66 -9.69 -6.16 6.96
N ILE A 67 -10.72 -6.17 7.81
CA ILE A 67 -12.10 -6.56 7.48
C ILE A 67 -13.08 -5.38 7.50
N PHE A 68 -12.66 -4.23 8.03
CA PHE A 68 -13.48 -3.02 8.05
C PHE A 68 -12.62 -1.75 8.00
N LYS A 69 -13.12 -0.74 7.28
CA LYS A 69 -12.58 0.63 7.27
C LYS A 69 -13.72 1.65 7.25
N LYS A 70 -13.58 2.75 7.99
CA LYS A 70 -14.49 3.90 7.92
C LYS A 70 -13.72 5.20 8.14
N VAL A 71 -14.08 6.24 7.37
CA VAL A 71 -13.46 7.57 7.42
C VAL A 71 -14.54 8.61 7.74
N GLY A 72 -14.49 9.20 8.93
CA GLY A 72 -15.42 10.25 9.35
C GLY A 72 -16.90 9.85 9.19
N SER A 73 -17.65 10.68 8.46
CA SER A 73 -19.06 10.45 8.13
C SER A 73 -19.31 9.63 6.87
N GLN A 74 -18.25 9.20 6.16
CA GLN A 74 -18.40 8.35 4.98
C GLN A 74 -18.95 6.98 5.36
N GLU A 75 -19.58 6.33 4.38
CA GLU A 75 -20.06 4.96 4.54
C GLU A 75 -18.90 3.99 4.76
N GLY A 76 -19.03 3.13 5.77
CA GLY A 76 -18.02 2.11 6.07
C GLY A 76 -17.92 1.05 4.97
N GLU A 77 -16.74 0.45 4.87
CA GLU A 77 -16.46 -0.64 3.93
C GLU A 77 -16.14 -1.91 4.71
N HIS A 78 -16.89 -2.98 4.43
CA HIS A 78 -16.63 -4.33 4.89
C HIS A 78 -15.91 -5.12 3.81
N TYR A 79 -14.74 -5.65 4.14
CA TYR A 79 -13.93 -6.45 3.24
C TYR A 79 -14.18 -7.94 3.49
N ILE A 80 -14.55 -8.67 2.44
CA ILE A 80 -14.76 -10.12 2.48
C ILE A 80 -13.48 -10.80 2.01
N MET A 81 -12.82 -11.49 2.92
CA MET A 81 -11.53 -12.10 2.68
C MET A 81 -11.67 -13.61 2.41
N ASP A 82 -10.89 -14.12 1.46
CA ASP A 82 -10.58 -15.54 1.30
C ASP A 82 -9.06 -15.71 1.43
N GLY A 83 -8.62 -16.32 2.54
CA GLY A 83 -7.22 -16.25 2.93
C GLY A 83 -6.77 -14.79 3.01
N ALA A 84 -5.68 -14.42 2.34
CA ALA A 84 -5.15 -13.04 2.25
C ALA A 84 -5.71 -12.20 1.10
N GLN A 85 -6.68 -12.73 0.35
CA GLN A 85 -7.23 -12.06 -0.83
C GLN A 85 -8.58 -11.41 -0.49
N ASN A 86 -8.70 -10.12 -0.80
CA ASN A 86 -9.99 -9.42 -0.75
C ASN A 86 -10.83 -9.82 -1.96
N VAL A 87 -11.95 -10.51 -1.71
CA VAL A 87 -12.86 -11.06 -2.73
C VAL A 87 -13.96 -10.08 -3.08
N ALA A 88 -14.50 -9.36 -2.09
CA ALA A 88 -15.60 -8.44 -2.29
C ALA A 88 -15.64 -7.36 -1.21
N VAL A 89 -16.21 -6.21 -1.57
CA VAL A 89 -16.43 -5.11 -0.63
C VAL A 89 -17.92 -4.79 -0.56
N PHE A 90 -18.42 -4.72 0.66
CA PHE A 90 -19.79 -4.33 0.98
C PHE A 90 -19.77 -3.02 1.75
N ASP A 91 -20.86 -2.27 1.67
CA ASP A 91 -21.05 -1.09 2.49
C ASP A 91 -21.59 -1.42 3.89
N GLU A 92 -21.70 -0.41 4.76
CA GLU A 92 -22.17 -0.56 6.15
C GLU A 92 -23.65 -0.99 6.23
N SER A 93 -24.43 -0.80 5.16
CA SER A 93 -25.81 -1.29 5.05
C SER A 93 -25.91 -2.76 4.62
N GLY A 94 -24.80 -3.36 4.19
CA GLY A 94 -24.73 -4.72 3.68
C GLY A 94 -25.01 -4.84 2.18
N SER A 95 -25.02 -3.72 1.43
CA SER A 95 -25.11 -3.76 -0.03
C SER A 95 -23.74 -3.95 -0.66
N LEU A 96 -23.70 -4.69 -1.76
CA LEU A 96 -22.46 -4.95 -2.50
C LEU A 96 -21.98 -3.65 -3.15
N LYS A 97 -20.71 -3.28 -2.93
CA LYS A 97 -20.03 -2.23 -3.71
C LYS A 97 -19.45 -2.82 -4.98
N TYR A 98 -18.57 -3.82 -4.82
CA TYR A 98 -17.93 -4.52 -5.94
C TYR A 98 -17.36 -5.89 -5.54
N TRP A 99 -17.23 -6.74 -6.53
CA TRP A 99 -16.41 -7.95 -6.49
C TRP A 99 -15.03 -7.66 -7.07
N ASN A 100 -14.00 -8.22 -6.45
CA ASN A 100 -12.69 -8.26 -7.07
C ASN A 100 -12.61 -9.42 -8.07
N ILE A 101 -11.98 -9.17 -9.22
CA ILE A 101 -11.66 -10.17 -10.22
C ILE A 101 -10.28 -10.71 -9.86
N LEU A 102 -10.21 -12.00 -9.53
CA LEU A 102 -8.99 -12.63 -9.03
C LEU A 102 -8.32 -13.47 -10.13
N ALA A 103 -7.05 -13.18 -10.40
CA ALA A 103 -6.16 -13.97 -11.26
C ALA A 103 -4.72 -13.76 -10.77
N ASN A 104 -4.23 -14.68 -9.91
CA ASN A 104 -2.96 -14.53 -9.18
C ASN A 104 -2.88 -13.20 -8.39
N GLY A 105 -3.96 -12.89 -7.65
CA GLY A 105 -4.18 -11.61 -6.97
C GLY A 105 -5.31 -10.80 -7.62
N VAL A 106 -5.55 -9.59 -7.12
CA VAL A 106 -6.61 -8.70 -7.65
C VAL A 106 -6.19 -8.16 -9.01
N SER A 107 -6.89 -8.55 -10.06
CA SER A 107 -6.60 -8.20 -11.47
C SER A 107 -7.70 -7.32 -12.09
N GLY A 108 -8.68 -6.93 -11.29
CA GLY A 108 -9.76 -6.04 -11.70
C GLY A 108 -10.86 -5.96 -10.64
N LYS A 109 -11.90 -5.19 -10.93
CA LYS A 109 -13.14 -5.15 -10.14
C LYS A 109 -14.37 -5.16 -11.02
N ARG A 110 -15.48 -5.66 -10.46
CA ARG A 110 -16.82 -5.60 -11.04
C ARG A 110 -17.78 -4.96 -10.04
N THR A 111 -18.32 -3.80 -10.38
CA THR A 111 -19.28 -3.08 -9.52
C THR A 111 -20.61 -3.83 -9.43
N ALA A 112 -21.45 -3.47 -8.45
CA ALA A 112 -22.81 -4.00 -8.35
C ALA A 112 -23.66 -3.72 -9.59
N ALA A 113 -23.43 -2.58 -10.26
CA ALA A 113 -24.07 -2.23 -11.54
C ALA A 113 -23.57 -3.08 -12.72
N GLY A 114 -22.53 -3.90 -12.53
CA GLY A 114 -21.99 -4.80 -13.53
C GLY A 114 -20.83 -4.23 -14.36
N GLU A 115 -20.42 -2.99 -14.10
CA GLU A 115 -19.29 -2.36 -14.76
C GLU A 115 -18.00 -3.09 -14.39
N LYS A 116 -17.16 -3.37 -15.38
CA LYS A 116 -15.90 -4.10 -15.19
C LYS A 116 -14.72 -3.18 -15.44
N ARG A 117 -13.70 -3.37 -14.63
CA ARG A 117 -12.40 -2.72 -14.77
C ARG A 117 -11.31 -3.76 -14.62
N TYR A 118 -10.32 -3.71 -15.51
CA TYR A 118 -9.20 -4.64 -15.55
C TYR A 118 -7.90 -3.87 -15.32
N TYR A 119 -7.02 -4.46 -14.51
CA TYR A 119 -5.78 -3.82 -14.10
C TYR A 119 -4.62 -4.29 -14.96
N ILE A 120 -3.96 -3.35 -15.61
CA ILE A 120 -2.73 -3.57 -16.38
C ILE A 120 -1.56 -3.29 -15.44
N LYS A 121 -0.79 -4.32 -15.14
CA LYS A 121 0.23 -4.29 -14.10
C LYS A 121 1.65 -4.26 -14.68
N ASP A 122 2.58 -3.67 -13.94
CA ASP A 122 4.01 -3.78 -14.22
C ASP A 122 4.64 -5.05 -13.59
N HIS A 123 5.96 -5.17 -13.66
CA HIS A 123 6.71 -6.34 -13.20
C HIS A 123 6.66 -6.54 -11.67
N LEU A 124 6.34 -5.51 -10.89
CA LEU A 124 6.12 -5.60 -9.45
C LEU A 124 4.65 -5.86 -9.10
N GLY A 125 3.77 -5.91 -10.10
CA GLY A 125 2.33 -6.04 -9.92
C GLY A 125 1.62 -4.71 -9.65
N SER A 126 2.28 -3.56 -9.82
CA SER A 126 1.68 -2.24 -9.64
C SER A 126 0.72 -1.92 -10.78
N THR A 127 -0.46 -1.38 -10.48
CA THR A 127 -1.45 -0.99 -11.49
C THR A 127 -1.00 0.25 -12.24
N ARG A 128 -0.58 0.10 -13.51
CA ARG A 128 -0.15 1.21 -14.38
C ARG A 128 -1.27 1.80 -15.20
N ALA A 129 -2.25 0.97 -15.56
CA ALA A 129 -3.45 1.43 -16.23
C ALA A 129 -4.65 0.58 -15.83
N VAL A 130 -5.83 1.18 -15.91
CA VAL A 130 -7.12 0.50 -15.72
C VAL A 130 -7.94 0.67 -16.97
N VAL A 131 -8.45 -0.44 -17.48
CA VAL A 131 -9.20 -0.51 -18.74
C VAL A 131 -10.62 -0.99 -18.44
N ASN A 132 -11.62 -0.36 -19.04
CA ASN A 132 -13.01 -0.80 -18.93
C ASN A 132 -13.32 -1.98 -19.86
N ASP A 133 -14.57 -2.45 -19.85
CA ASP A 133 -15.06 -3.53 -20.69
C ASP A 133 -15.01 -3.24 -22.20
N GLN A 134 -14.93 -1.97 -22.60
CA GLN A 134 -14.81 -1.53 -23.99
C GLN A 134 -13.36 -1.36 -24.47
N GLY A 135 -12.37 -1.63 -23.61
CA GLY A 135 -10.95 -1.44 -23.95
C GLY A 135 -10.46 0.01 -23.81
N THR A 136 -11.26 0.91 -23.25
CA THR A 136 -10.88 2.30 -23.00
C THR A 136 -10.09 2.41 -21.70
N VAL A 137 -8.96 3.11 -21.74
CA VAL A 137 -8.18 3.46 -20.54
C VAL A 137 -8.98 4.49 -19.74
N VAL A 138 -9.38 4.12 -18.53
CA VAL A 138 -10.10 4.98 -17.58
C VAL A 138 -9.22 5.49 -16.44
N GLU A 139 -8.07 4.84 -16.22
CA GLU A 139 -7.11 5.26 -15.22
C GLU A 139 -5.69 4.95 -15.70
N ALA A 140 -4.72 5.80 -15.40
CA ALA A 140 -3.31 5.55 -15.64
C ALA A 140 -2.47 6.23 -14.56
N HIS A 141 -1.41 5.57 -14.12
CA HIS A 141 -0.51 6.08 -13.07
C HIS A 141 0.95 5.75 -13.37
N ASP A 142 1.82 6.71 -13.10
CA ASP A 142 3.25 6.49 -12.98
C ASP A 142 3.68 6.67 -11.52
N TYR A 143 4.63 5.84 -11.09
CA TYR A 143 5.12 5.80 -9.72
C TYR A 143 6.61 6.13 -9.67
N TYR A 144 7.02 6.89 -8.66
CA TYR A 144 8.39 6.88 -8.17
C TYR A 144 8.74 5.50 -7.61
N PRO A 145 10.03 5.15 -7.46
CA PRO A 145 10.46 3.80 -7.09
C PRO A 145 9.81 3.23 -5.83
N PHE A 146 9.55 4.06 -4.81
CA PHE A 146 8.92 3.64 -3.55
C PHE A 146 7.37 3.67 -3.57
N GLY A 147 6.78 3.84 -4.75
CA GLY A 147 5.33 3.78 -4.96
C GLY A 147 4.59 5.10 -4.82
N LEU A 148 5.28 6.22 -4.63
CA LEU A 148 4.64 7.54 -4.64
C LEU A 148 4.15 7.86 -6.06
N LEU A 149 2.91 8.31 -6.20
CA LEU A 149 2.37 8.75 -7.50
C LEU A 149 3.14 9.97 -8.01
N MET A 150 3.53 9.95 -9.28
CA MET A 150 4.21 11.08 -9.92
C MET A 150 3.20 12.20 -10.23
N PRO A 151 3.39 13.42 -9.69
CA PRO A 151 2.52 14.55 -9.98
C PRO A 151 2.40 14.82 -11.49
N GLY A 152 1.17 15.04 -11.96
CA GLY A 152 0.89 15.33 -13.37
C GLY A 152 1.05 14.13 -14.32
N ARG A 153 1.34 12.93 -13.82
CA ARG A 153 1.46 11.69 -14.60
C ARG A 153 0.39 10.68 -14.21
N SER A 154 -0.83 11.17 -14.03
CA SER A 154 -2.00 10.37 -13.72
C SER A 154 -3.21 10.82 -14.53
N ILE A 155 -4.03 9.87 -14.93
CA ILE A 155 -5.36 10.09 -15.54
C ILE A 155 -6.35 9.29 -14.71
N THR A 156 -7.49 9.88 -14.37
CA THR A 156 -8.60 9.17 -13.71
C THR A 156 -9.92 9.67 -14.30
N ILE A 157 -10.73 8.74 -14.81
CA ILE A 157 -12.05 8.98 -15.39
C ILE A 157 -13.06 8.14 -14.60
N GLY A 158 -13.90 8.81 -13.81
CA GLY A 158 -14.88 8.18 -12.91
C GLY A 158 -14.29 7.84 -11.54
N GLU A 159 -14.84 6.81 -10.88
CA GLU A 159 -14.34 6.34 -9.57
C GLU A 159 -12.87 5.93 -9.68
N GLU A 160 -12.05 6.19 -8.67
CA GLU A 160 -10.64 5.80 -8.66
C GLU A 160 -10.46 4.34 -8.21
N THR A 161 -9.39 3.69 -8.67
CA THR A 161 -8.99 2.36 -8.20
C THR A 161 -8.08 2.48 -6.98
N LYS A 162 -8.34 1.64 -5.97
CA LYS A 162 -7.57 1.67 -4.72
C LYS A 162 -6.29 0.85 -4.82
N GLU A 163 -6.32 -0.26 -5.57
CA GLU A 163 -5.18 -1.15 -5.82
C GLU A 163 -4.18 -0.49 -6.79
N LYS A 164 -3.10 0.04 -6.22
CA LYS A 164 -2.11 0.86 -6.94
C LYS A 164 -0.74 0.19 -6.91
N PHE A 165 0.24 0.71 -6.17
CA PHE A 165 1.61 0.20 -6.12
C PHE A 165 1.66 -1.23 -5.58
N THR A 166 2.37 -2.14 -6.26
CA THR A 166 2.45 -3.58 -5.94
C THR A 166 1.08 -4.28 -5.76
N GLY A 167 0.02 -3.70 -6.33
CA GLY A 167 -1.35 -4.17 -6.20
C GLY A 167 -1.95 -3.95 -4.81
N LYS A 168 -1.36 -3.07 -3.98
CA LYS A 168 -1.83 -2.76 -2.62
C LYS A 168 -2.80 -1.60 -2.60
N GLU A 169 -3.71 -1.64 -1.64
CA GLU A 169 -4.70 -0.59 -1.44
C GLU A 169 -3.99 0.68 -0.95
N TRP A 170 -4.22 1.79 -1.66
CA TRP A 170 -3.84 3.12 -1.20
C TRP A 170 -4.90 3.66 -0.24
N ASP A 171 -4.47 3.97 0.99
CA ASP A 171 -5.26 4.66 1.99
C ASP A 171 -4.91 6.15 1.92
N GLU A 172 -5.73 6.92 1.20
CA GLU A 172 -5.54 8.37 1.03
C GLU A 172 -5.52 9.09 2.39
N GLU A 173 -6.37 8.65 3.31
CA GLU A 173 -6.50 9.24 4.65
C GLU A 173 -5.25 9.07 5.52
N ARG A 174 -4.40 8.09 5.20
CA ARG A 174 -3.10 7.85 5.83
C ARG A 174 -1.93 8.26 4.96
N SER A 175 -2.17 8.57 3.69
CA SER A 175 -1.13 8.71 2.67
C SER A 175 -0.14 7.52 2.67
N ALA A 176 -0.68 6.30 2.76
CA ALA A 176 0.10 5.08 2.88
C ALA A 176 -0.55 3.89 2.15
N TYR A 177 0.25 2.90 1.77
CA TYR A 177 -0.26 1.63 1.25
C TYR A 177 -0.51 0.62 2.38
N HIS A 178 -1.65 -0.07 2.32
CA HIS A 178 -1.96 -1.16 3.23
C HIS A 178 -1.33 -2.48 2.73
N LEU A 179 -0.19 -2.87 3.31
CA LEU A 179 0.50 -4.11 2.95
C LEU A 179 0.05 -5.31 3.80
N GLY A 180 -0.83 -5.12 4.80
CA GLY A 180 -1.26 -6.15 5.73
C GLY A 180 -0.66 -5.94 7.12
N ALA A 181 0.59 -6.39 7.32
CA ALA A 181 1.26 -6.29 8.63
C ALA A 181 1.71 -4.87 8.98
N ARG A 182 2.15 -4.08 7.99
CA ARG A 182 2.67 -2.73 8.19
C ARG A 182 2.22 -1.78 7.08
N PRO A 183 1.84 -0.52 7.38
CA PRO A 183 1.59 0.50 6.36
C PRO A 183 2.90 0.98 5.74
N LEU A 184 3.00 1.02 4.40
CA LEU A 184 4.12 1.63 3.68
C LEU A 184 3.83 3.11 3.42
N MET A 185 4.67 3.99 3.97
CA MET A 185 4.61 5.43 3.72
C MET A 185 5.46 5.76 2.49
N ALA A 186 4.82 5.80 1.32
CA ALA A 186 5.51 5.88 0.03
C ALA A 186 6.34 7.16 -0.14
N VAL A 187 5.88 8.29 0.41
CA VAL A 187 6.62 9.58 0.41
C VAL A 187 7.99 9.44 1.07
N PHE A 188 8.07 8.65 2.15
CA PHE A 188 9.30 8.46 2.93
C PHE A 188 10.06 7.19 2.57
N GLY A 189 9.50 6.33 1.70
CA GLY A 189 10.09 5.05 1.32
C GLY A 189 10.28 4.06 2.47
N ARG A 190 9.46 4.14 3.53
CA ARG A 190 9.59 3.33 4.75
C ARG A 190 8.26 2.90 5.35
N PHE A 191 8.27 1.88 6.20
CA PHE A 191 7.10 1.48 6.99
C PHE A 191 6.82 2.44 8.15
N SER A 192 5.57 2.51 8.60
CA SER A 192 5.17 3.30 9.77
C SER A 192 5.34 2.57 11.11
N SER A 193 5.78 1.31 11.09
CA SER A 193 6.01 0.48 12.27
C SER A 193 7.22 -0.44 12.08
N PRO A 194 7.89 -0.87 13.17
CA PRO A 194 9.05 -1.74 13.06
C PRO A 194 8.70 -3.13 12.54
N ASP A 195 9.66 -3.76 11.86
CA ASP A 195 9.55 -5.15 11.44
C ASP A 195 9.51 -6.10 12.65
N ARG A 196 8.51 -6.98 12.70
CA ARG A 196 8.44 -8.03 13.71
C ARG A 196 9.60 -9.05 13.61
N PHE A 197 10.25 -9.10 12.45
CA PHE A 197 11.39 -9.95 12.15
C PHE A 197 12.68 -9.16 11.98
N ALA A 198 12.77 -7.94 12.53
CA ALA A 198 13.97 -7.10 12.45
C ALA A 198 15.25 -7.84 12.87
N ASP A 199 15.16 -8.74 13.86
CA ASP A 199 16.30 -9.54 14.34
C ASP A 199 16.90 -10.47 13.28
N LYS A 200 16.14 -10.87 12.25
CA LYS A 200 16.66 -11.64 11.11
C LYS A 200 17.50 -10.79 10.16
N TYR A 201 17.35 -9.47 10.22
CA TYR A 201 17.98 -8.52 9.31
C TYR A 201 18.73 -7.42 10.08
N PRO A 202 19.71 -7.77 10.92
CA PRO A 202 20.37 -6.81 11.82
C PRO A 202 21.13 -5.69 11.07
N SER A 203 21.47 -5.91 9.80
CA SER A 203 22.12 -4.92 8.94
C SER A 203 21.14 -3.95 8.28
N LEU A 204 19.83 -4.16 8.42
CA LEU A 204 18.79 -3.37 7.80
C LEU A 204 17.99 -2.63 8.87
N SER A 205 17.54 -1.41 8.56
CA SER A 205 16.67 -0.66 9.47
C SER A 205 15.36 -1.42 9.70
N PRO A 206 14.82 -1.48 10.93
CA PRO A 206 13.51 -2.10 11.18
C PRO A 206 12.35 -1.48 10.38
N TYR A 207 12.53 -0.29 9.81
CA TYR A 207 11.50 0.43 9.05
C TYR A 207 11.70 0.36 7.53
N GLN A 208 12.78 -0.26 7.05
CA GLN A 208 13.12 -0.25 5.62
C GLN A 208 12.07 -0.99 4.77
N TYR A 209 11.90 -0.52 3.53
CA TYR A 209 11.11 -1.20 2.51
C TYR A 209 12.04 -1.82 1.46
N ALA A 210 11.78 -3.08 1.08
CA ALA A 210 12.41 -3.74 -0.07
C ALA A 210 13.95 -3.71 -0.10
N ALA A 211 14.60 -3.78 1.07
CA ALA A 211 16.04 -3.59 1.26
C ALA A 211 16.61 -2.33 0.60
N ASN A 212 15.79 -1.27 0.51
CA ASN A 212 16.07 -0.03 -0.23
C ASN A 212 16.32 -0.23 -1.74
N ASN A 213 15.83 -1.34 -2.32
CA ASN A 213 15.84 -1.59 -3.76
C ASN A 213 14.43 -1.93 -4.28
N PRO A 214 13.50 -0.97 -4.25
CA PRO A 214 12.09 -1.20 -4.60
C PRO A 214 11.84 -1.34 -6.11
N ILE A 215 12.90 -1.34 -6.93
CA ILE A 215 12.82 -1.63 -8.37
C ILE A 215 12.87 -3.15 -8.60
N LEU A 216 13.65 -3.86 -7.79
CA LEU A 216 13.86 -5.31 -7.92
C LEU A 216 13.12 -6.12 -6.86
N PHE A 217 12.92 -5.54 -5.68
CA PHE A 217 12.32 -6.21 -4.53
C PHE A 217 11.00 -5.52 -4.15
N TYR A 218 10.08 -6.29 -3.59
CA TYR A 218 8.85 -5.76 -3.02
C TYR A 218 8.48 -6.57 -1.77
N ASP A 219 7.59 -6.03 -0.94
CA ASP A 219 7.05 -6.75 0.22
C ASP A 219 5.54 -6.97 0.03
N LEU A 220 5.13 -8.24 -0.01
CA LEU A 220 3.75 -8.60 -0.30
C LEU A 220 2.85 -8.52 0.94
N SER A 221 3.36 -8.77 2.14
CA SER A 221 2.57 -8.83 3.38
C SER A 221 2.97 -7.75 4.40
N GLY A 222 3.95 -6.92 4.06
CA GLY A 222 4.56 -5.96 4.96
C GLY A 222 5.40 -6.64 6.03
N ASP A 223 5.91 -7.85 5.82
CA ASP A 223 6.76 -8.58 6.77
C ASP A 223 7.86 -9.43 6.13
N SER A 224 7.91 -9.51 4.80
CA SER A 224 8.82 -10.40 4.09
C SER A 224 9.20 -9.81 2.73
N ILE A 225 10.50 -9.71 2.47
CA ILE A 225 11.01 -9.22 1.19
C ILE A 225 10.93 -10.34 0.15
N ILE A 226 10.33 -10.04 -1.00
CA ILE A 226 10.27 -10.91 -2.17
C ILE A 226 11.20 -10.37 -3.24
N ILE A 227 12.01 -11.26 -3.79
CA ILE A 227 12.92 -10.99 -4.91
C ILE A 227 12.19 -11.34 -6.20
N THR A 228 12.16 -10.41 -7.17
CA THR A 228 11.55 -10.67 -8.48
C THR A 228 12.32 -11.74 -9.26
N ASP A 229 11.61 -12.50 -10.11
CA ASP A 229 12.16 -13.59 -10.92
C ASP A 229 13.32 -13.17 -11.85
N ALA A 230 13.42 -11.86 -12.16
CA ALA A 230 14.54 -11.31 -12.91
C ALA A 230 15.91 -11.59 -12.24
N MET A 231 15.94 -11.71 -10.90
CA MET A 231 17.14 -12.09 -10.13
C MET A 231 17.16 -13.59 -9.79
N ALA A 232 16.01 -14.26 -9.65
CA ALA A 232 15.98 -15.72 -9.44
C ALA A 232 16.63 -16.48 -10.61
N ASN A 233 16.48 -15.96 -11.83
CA ASN A 233 17.12 -16.53 -13.02
C ASN A 233 18.60 -16.16 -13.17
N SER A 234 19.11 -15.11 -12.50
CA SER A 234 20.53 -14.76 -12.59
C SER A 234 21.41 -15.68 -11.74
N GLU A 235 20.93 -16.13 -10.58
CA GLU A 235 21.59 -17.20 -9.81
C GLU A 235 21.51 -18.56 -10.52
N ALA A 236 20.40 -18.85 -11.20
CA ALA A 236 20.27 -20.07 -12.02
C ALA A 236 21.25 -20.07 -13.21
N LEU A 237 21.49 -18.91 -13.85
CA LEU A 237 22.47 -18.76 -14.93
C LEU A 237 23.92 -18.75 -14.43
N ALA A 238 24.20 -18.19 -13.25
CA ALA A 238 25.53 -18.23 -12.63
C ALA A 238 25.94 -19.64 -12.19
N ASN A 239 24.97 -20.46 -11.75
CA ASN A 239 25.20 -21.88 -11.43
C ASN A 239 25.33 -22.77 -12.67
N PHE A 240 24.79 -22.35 -13.82
CA PHE A 240 25.02 -23.03 -15.10
C PHE A 240 26.40 -22.71 -15.70
N ALA A 241 26.91 -21.49 -15.50
CA ALA A 241 28.21 -21.07 -16.02
C ALA A 241 29.43 -21.57 -15.20
N SER A 242 29.20 -22.17 -14.03
CA SER A 242 30.27 -22.67 -13.14
C SER A 242 30.41 -24.20 -13.14
N THR A 243 29.69 -24.91 -14.02
CA THR A 243 29.78 -26.38 -14.18
C THR A 243 30.52 -26.82 -15.44
N GLU A 244 31.18 -25.90 -16.16
CA GLU A 244 32.13 -26.22 -17.24
C GLU A 244 33.56 -25.79 -16.84
N GLU A 245 34.19 -26.52 -15.92
CA GLU A 245 35.65 -26.71 -15.85
C GLU A 245 35.97 -28.15 -15.42
#